data_AF-A0A8S2UDU2-F1
#
_entry.id   AF-A0A8S2UDU2-F1
#
_cell.length_a   1.000
_cell.length_b   1.000
_cell.length_c   1.000
_cell.angle_alpha   90.00
_cell.angle_beta   90.00
_cell.angle_gamma   90.00
#
_symmetry.space_group_name_H-M   'P 1'
#
loop_
_entity.id
_entity.type
_entity.pdbx_description
1 polymer ?
#
loop_
_entity_poly.entity_id
_entity_poly.type
_entity_poly.pdbx_seq_one_letter_code
_entity_poly.pdbx_strand_id
1 'polypeptide(L)'
;MWFDEDTSEDEEPKIKHTEKSEIEKEEDFYYTNKRCLCEEGCSTRSCPCFKHGSGCDSSCGCGEDSENMFNHLEYFFGGDKKYAAHPCFAQWLMKKAKDADALQTIDRDKLRRRIMKCHNFKEQCEDYSYEEWKNKDEDEKLIDGQELFRNLISDDSEYLYYSFCRNEVCDKGSDWHCAECRRCMDWRVWHCYYCNKCTYGASLPCERCGDVDDGLFIEKMLPKIISIVWLAMQALAQCQLNMYYTHDNHYYQHRYCLLYYQLEINECADNEYRYHNGQCIPMKYFHDSSLNPDCLDRTDEPR
;
A
#
# COMPACT_ATOMS: atom_id res chain seq x y z
N MET A 1 -13.84 70.51 -8.02
CA MET A 1 -14.84 69.43 -8.05
C MET A 1 -14.11 68.18 -7.62
N TRP A 2 -14.52 67.65 -6.48
CA TRP A 2 -13.97 66.46 -5.84
C TRP A 2 -14.61 65.23 -6.51
N PHE A 3 -13.79 64.23 -6.82
CA PHE A 3 -14.25 62.86 -7.01
C PHE A 3 -13.26 61.99 -6.26
N ASP A 4 -13.68 61.59 -5.07
CA ASP A 4 -13.12 60.48 -4.32
C ASP A 4 -13.64 59.20 -4.99
N GLU A 5 -12.74 58.36 -5.51
CA GLU A 5 -13.06 56.99 -5.93
C GLU A 5 -12.64 56.05 -4.80
N ASP A 6 -13.65 55.65 -4.02
CA ASP A 6 -13.57 54.65 -2.97
C ASP A 6 -13.07 53.31 -3.55
N THR A 7 -11.91 52.87 -3.07
CA THR A 7 -11.40 51.51 -3.32
C THR A 7 -11.86 50.63 -2.16
N SER A 8 -12.90 49.84 -2.38
CA SER A 8 -13.40 48.86 -1.41
C SER A 8 -12.46 47.66 -1.35
N GLU A 9 -11.81 47.47 -0.21
CA GLU A 9 -11.05 46.26 0.13
C GLU A 9 -12.06 45.15 0.51
N ASP A 10 -12.32 44.24 -0.42
CA ASP A 10 -13.08 43.01 -0.14
C ASP A 10 -12.15 42.02 0.59
N GLU A 11 -12.37 41.83 1.89
CA GLU A 11 -11.69 40.81 2.70
C GLU A 11 -12.12 39.40 2.26
N GLU A 12 -11.18 38.62 1.72
CA GLU A 12 -11.40 37.20 1.42
C GLU A 12 -11.64 36.37 2.71
N PRO A 13 -12.68 35.51 2.74
CA PRO A 13 -12.95 34.68 3.89
C PRO A 13 -11.89 33.57 4.05
N LYS A 14 -11.21 33.59 5.21
CA LYS A 14 -10.26 32.55 5.64
C LYS A 14 -10.96 31.19 5.75
N ILE A 15 -10.72 30.32 4.77
CA ILE A 15 -11.12 28.91 4.81
C ILE A 15 -10.29 28.20 5.88
N LYS A 16 -10.94 27.73 6.94
CA LYS A 16 -10.34 26.85 7.95
C LYS A 16 -10.15 25.47 7.33
N HIS A 17 -8.91 25.00 7.27
CA HIS A 17 -8.59 23.61 6.91
C HIS A 17 -9.29 22.66 7.89
N THR A 18 -10.27 21.94 7.37
CA THR A 18 -11.02 20.88 8.05
C THR A 18 -10.17 19.62 8.20
N GLU A 19 -10.42 18.91 9.29
CA GLU A 19 -9.85 17.63 9.67
C GLU A 19 -9.78 16.62 8.52
N LYS A 20 -8.63 15.97 8.37
CA LYS A 20 -8.46 14.78 7.52
C LYS A 20 -9.52 13.73 7.88
N SER A 21 -10.22 13.26 6.86
CA SER A 21 -11.29 12.27 7.02
C SER A 21 -10.78 10.94 7.58
N GLU A 22 -11.59 10.27 8.38
CA GLU A 22 -11.28 8.97 9.00
C GLU A 22 -11.02 7.84 7.99
N ILE A 23 -11.35 8.05 6.71
CA ILE A 23 -11.16 7.10 5.62
C ILE A 23 -9.67 6.95 5.25
N GLU A 24 -8.84 7.99 5.42
CA GLU A 24 -7.39 7.90 5.20
C GLU A 24 -6.65 7.07 6.27
N LYS A 25 -7.34 6.65 7.34
CA LYS A 25 -6.72 5.85 8.42
C LYS A 25 -6.83 4.33 8.20
N GLU A 26 -7.65 3.87 7.27
CA GLU A 26 -7.90 2.43 7.04
C GLU A 26 -7.06 1.83 5.90
N GLU A 27 -6.55 2.62 4.95
CA GLU A 27 -5.71 2.10 3.84
C GLU A 27 -4.23 1.86 4.23
N ASP A 28 -3.79 2.35 5.40
CA ASP A 28 -2.47 2.02 5.98
C ASP A 28 -2.32 0.53 6.37
N PHE A 29 -3.42 -0.25 6.34
CA PHE A 29 -3.49 -1.60 6.92
C PHE A 29 -2.54 -2.62 6.28
N TYR A 30 -2.15 -2.47 5.00
CA TYR A 30 -1.36 -3.51 4.31
C TYR A 30 0.15 -3.47 4.62
N TYR A 31 0.67 -2.35 5.12
CA TYR A 31 2.06 -2.22 5.59
C TYR A 31 2.19 -1.42 6.89
N THR A 32 1.12 -1.38 7.71
CA THR A 32 1.15 -0.73 9.03
C THR A 32 2.39 -1.18 9.79
N ASN A 33 3.23 -0.18 10.11
CA ASN A 33 4.44 -0.25 10.90
C ASN A 33 4.43 -1.44 11.87
N LYS A 34 5.06 -2.55 11.47
CA LYS A 34 5.28 -3.68 12.36
C LYS A 34 6.33 -3.26 13.36
N ARG A 35 5.87 -2.63 14.44
CA ARG A 35 6.69 -2.28 15.59
C ARG A 35 7.44 -3.53 16.03
N CYS A 36 8.75 -3.44 16.17
CA CYS A 36 9.51 -4.55 16.69
C CYS A 36 9.35 -4.64 18.21
N LEU A 37 9.43 -5.85 18.74
CA LEU A 37 9.53 -6.13 20.18
C LEU A 37 10.95 -6.59 20.55
N CYS A 38 11.93 -6.25 19.71
CA CYS A 38 13.32 -6.56 20.01
C CYS A 38 13.71 -5.77 21.26
N GLU A 39 14.42 -6.40 22.19
CA GLU A 39 14.95 -5.70 23.37
C GLU A 39 16.18 -4.87 22.97
N GLU A 40 17.05 -5.42 22.12
CA GLU A 40 18.23 -4.77 21.54
C GLU A 40 18.51 -5.32 20.14
N GLY A 41 19.41 -4.68 19.37
CA GLY A 41 20.04 -5.31 18.19
C GLY A 41 19.15 -5.45 16.94
N CYS A 42 18.46 -4.38 16.53
CA CYS A 42 17.65 -4.33 15.31
C CYS A 42 18.45 -4.28 13.99
N SER A 43 19.62 -4.91 13.95
CA SER A 43 20.55 -4.96 12.81
C SER A 43 20.38 -6.21 11.93
N THR A 44 19.44 -7.10 12.28
CA THR A 44 19.21 -8.35 11.54
C THR A 44 17.76 -8.51 11.10
N ARG A 45 17.53 -9.47 10.19
CA ARG A 45 16.21 -9.77 9.63
C ARG A 45 15.23 -10.42 10.61
N SER A 46 15.65 -10.73 11.83
CA SER A 46 14.71 -11.12 12.90
C SER A 46 13.85 -9.93 13.32
N CYS A 47 14.38 -8.70 13.21
CA CYS A 47 13.63 -7.48 13.45
C CYS A 47 12.65 -7.22 12.29
N PRO A 48 11.34 -7.06 12.55
CA PRO A 48 10.36 -6.71 11.52
C PRO A 48 10.69 -5.38 10.82
N CYS A 49 11.11 -4.33 11.54
CA CYS A 49 11.47 -3.04 10.94
C CYS A 49 12.62 -3.22 9.93
N PHE A 50 13.71 -3.86 10.35
CA PHE A 50 14.85 -4.14 9.48
C PHE A 50 14.47 -5.03 8.29
N LYS A 51 13.64 -6.06 8.51
CA LYS A 51 13.19 -6.96 7.44
C LYS A 51 12.43 -6.21 6.34
N HIS A 52 11.63 -5.21 6.69
CA HIS A 52 10.79 -4.45 5.76
C HIS A 52 11.44 -3.13 5.30
N GLY A 53 12.68 -2.83 5.72
CA GLY A 53 13.36 -1.61 5.27
C GLY A 53 12.87 -0.34 5.95
N SER A 54 12.26 -0.45 7.13
CA SER A 54 11.83 0.70 7.92
C SER A 54 12.74 0.91 9.13
N GLY A 55 12.93 2.18 9.49
CA GLY A 55 13.54 2.56 10.77
C GLY A 55 12.64 2.17 11.94
N CYS A 56 13.25 1.89 13.08
CA CYS A 56 12.56 1.80 14.36
C CYS A 56 12.11 3.20 14.80
N ASP A 57 10.99 3.28 15.48
CA ASP A 57 10.48 4.52 16.08
C ASP A 57 10.23 4.35 17.57
N SER A 58 9.74 5.40 18.23
CA SER A 58 9.43 5.38 19.66
C SER A 58 8.32 4.40 20.05
N SER A 59 7.62 3.81 19.07
CA SER A 59 6.61 2.79 19.30
C SER A 59 7.19 1.37 19.32
N CYS A 60 8.47 1.21 18.94
CA CYS A 60 9.20 -0.06 18.99
C CYS A 60 9.74 -0.34 20.40
N GLY A 61 9.84 -1.63 20.75
CA GLY A 61 10.38 -2.09 22.04
C GLY A 61 11.90 -1.94 22.19
N CYS A 62 12.62 -1.74 21.09
CA CYS A 62 14.09 -1.71 21.06
C CYS A 62 14.72 -0.41 21.57
N GLY A 63 13.90 0.57 21.96
CA GLY A 63 14.37 1.86 22.44
C GLY A 63 15.12 2.69 21.40
N GLU A 64 15.79 3.74 21.89
CA GLU A 64 16.54 4.71 21.06
C GLU A 64 17.89 4.15 20.57
N ASP A 65 18.48 3.19 21.29
CA ASP A 65 19.79 2.59 20.99
C ASP A 65 19.72 1.47 19.91
N SER A 66 18.71 1.53 19.04
CA SER A 66 18.49 0.56 17.99
C SER A 66 19.55 0.68 16.88
N GLU A 67 20.37 -0.37 16.71
CA GLU A 67 21.35 -0.51 15.60
C GLU A 67 20.73 -0.75 14.21
N ASN A 68 19.43 -0.47 14.05
CA ASN A 68 18.78 -0.57 12.75
C ASN A 68 19.33 0.49 11.80
N MET A 69 20.08 0.08 10.78
CA MET A 69 20.65 1.02 9.80
C MET A 69 19.57 1.87 9.10
N PHE A 70 18.33 1.39 9.01
CA PHE A 70 17.21 2.15 8.43
C PHE A 70 16.73 3.31 9.32
N ASN A 71 17.26 3.44 10.54
CA ASN A 71 17.10 4.64 11.37
C ASN A 71 17.79 5.87 10.77
N HIS A 72 18.69 5.66 9.80
CA HIS A 72 19.48 6.72 9.13
C HIS A 72 19.02 6.99 7.69
N LEU A 73 17.78 6.64 7.37
CA LEU A 73 17.20 6.83 6.04
C LEU A 73 17.06 8.32 5.67
N GLU A 74 17.09 9.24 6.63
CA GLU A 74 17.17 10.69 6.41
C GLU A 74 18.37 11.10 5.55
N TYR A 75 19.44 10.29 5.51
CA TYR A 75 20.55 10.52 4.59
C TYR A 75 20.10 10.50 3.11
N PHE A 76 19.22 9.57 2.76
CA PHE A 76 18.68 9.42 1.41
C PHE A 76 17.46 10.31 1.18
N PHE A 77 16.55 10.34 2.15
CA PHE A 77 15.26 11.00 1.97
C PHE A 77 15.24 12.46 2.39
N GLY A 78 16.13 12.91 3.27
CA GLY A 78 16.12 14.25 3.84
C GLY A 78 14.84 14.63 4.60
N GLY A 79 14.91 15.74 5.33
CA GLY A 79 13.78 16.29 6.07
C GLY A 79 13.39 15.47 7.31
N ASP A 80 12.32 15.92 7.99
CA ASP A 80 11.88 15.38 9.28
C ASP A 80 10.87 14.22 9.13
N LYS A 81 10.37 13.99 7.91
CA LYS A 81 9.43 12.89 7.65
C LYS A 81 10.19 11.56 7.68
N LYS A 82 9.67 10.61 8.46
CA LYS A 82 10.16 9.22 8.47
C LYS A 82 9.62 8.52 7.24
N TYR A 83 10.52 8.04 6.39
CA TYR A 83 10.20 7.24 5.21
C TYR A 83 10.58 5.78 5.44
N ALA A 84 9.76 4.86 4.96
CA ALA A 84 10.19 3.48 4.75
C ALA A 84 10.90 3.38 3.40
N ALA A 85 11.98 2.60 3.33
CA ALA A 85 12.61 2.29 2.06
C ALA A 85 11.77 1.26 1.31
N HIS A 86 11.54 1.48 0.02
CA HIS A 86 10.88 0.48 -0.84
C HIS A 86 11.62 -0.86 -0.71
N PRO A 87 10.94 -2.03 -0.62
CA PRO A 87 11.61 -3.29 -0.30
C PRO A 87 12.77 -3.65 -1.22
N CYS A 88 12.69 -3.27 -2.50
CA CYS A 88 13.79 -3.46 -3.45
C CYS A 88 15.03 -2.61 -3.11
N PHE A 89 14.82 -1.35 -2.73
CA PHE A 89 15.89 -0.46 -2.30
C PHE A 89 16.47 -0.90 -0.95
N ALA A 90 15.61 -1.25 0.01
CA ALA A 90 16.03 -1.77 1.30
C ALA A 90 16.94 -2.99 1.15
N GLN A 91 16.56 -3.95 0.29
CA GLN A 91 17.38 -5.12 0.01
C GLN A 91 18.71 -4.76 -0.66
N TRP A 92 18.72 -3.77 -1.56
CA TRP A 92 19.95 -3.27 -2.16
C TRP A 92 20.87 -2.64 -1.11
N LEU A 93 20.32 -1.83 -0.19
CA LEU A 93 21.06 -1.24 0.93
C LEU A 93 21.68 -2.32 1.82
N MET A 94 20.93 -3.35 2.22
CA MET A 94 21.47 -4.45 3.05
C MET A 94 22.64 -5.20 2.38
N LYS A 95 22.76 -5.15 1.05
CA LYS A 95 23.90 -5.74 0.32
C LYS A 95 25.09 -4.80 0.21
N LYS A 96 24.86 -3.49 0.30
CA LYS A 96 25.87 -2.44 0.07
C LYS A 96 26.44 -1.88 1.36
N ALA A 97 25.58 -1.68 2.35
CA ALA A 97 25.93 -1.23 3.69
C ALA A 97 25.72 -2.41 4.65
N LYS A 98 26.72 -2.65 5.50
CA LYS A 98 26.62 -3.65 6.58
C LYS A 98 25.98 -3.06 7.83
N ASP A 99 26.12 -1.75 8.00
CA ASP A 99 25.76 -0.97 9.18
C ASP A 99 25.45 0.48 8.77
N ALA A 100 25.10 1.31 9.75
CA ALA A 100 24.78 2.73 9.59
C ALA A 100 25.96 3.53 8.99
N ASP A 101 27.18 3.28 9.45
CA ASP A 101 28.37 4.01 8.98
C ASP A 101 28.64 3.74 7.50
N ALA A 102 28.44 2.50 7.06
CA ALA A 102 28.57 2.13 5.66
C ALA A 102 27.51 2.81 4.77
N LEU A 103 26.34 3.19 5.28
CA LEU A 103 25.34 3.94 4.51
C LEU A 103 25.89 5.30 4.07
N GLN A 104 26.61 6.00 4.93
CA GLN A 104 27.17 7.32 4.62
C GLN A 104 28.25 7.28 3.53
N THR A 105 28.83 6.10 3.27
CA THR A 105 29.79 5.90 2.18
C THR A 105 29.14 5.81 0.80
N ILE A 106 27.81 5.64 0.75
CA ILE A 106 27.08 5.55 -0.51
C ILE A 106 26.93 6.97 -1.09
N ASP A 107 27.63 7.23 -2.20
CA ASP A 107 27.49 8.48 -2.95
C ASP A 107 26.06 8.64 -3.49
N ARG A 108 25.26 9.41 -2.74
CA ARG A 108 23.85 9.68 -3.01
C ARG A 108 23.65 10.33 -4.38
N ASP A 109 24.51 11.25 -4.78
CA ASP A 109 24.39 11.94 -6.06
C ASP A 109 24.72 11.02 -7.23
N LYS A 110 25.71 10.14 -7.08
CA LYS A 110 25.99 9.10 -8.08
C LYS A 110 24.84 8.11 -8.20
N LEU A 111 24.22 7.71 -7.09
CA LEU A 111 23.05 6.86 -7.09
C LEU A 111 21.87 7.53 -7.80
N ARG A 112 21.56 8.77 -7.43
CA ARG A 112 20.53 9.59 -8.09
C ARG A 112 20.77 9.70 -9.59
N ARG A 113 21.95 10.13 -10.01
CA ARG A 113 22.32 10.23 -11.45
C ARG A 113 22.19 8.90 -12.18
N ARG A 114 22.43 7.77 -11.52
CA ARG A 114 22.24 6.43 -12.12
C ARG A 114 20.76 6.14 -12.36
N ILE A 115 19.90 6.39 -11.36
CA ILE A 115 18.45 6.17 -11.47
C ILE A 115 17.86 7.04 -12.57
N MET A 116 18.20 8.33 -12.58
CA MET A 116 17.69 9.30 -13.56
C MET A 116 18.17 9.05 -15.01
N LYS A 117 19.22 8.25 -15.19
CA LYS A 117 19.71 7.84 -16.52
C LYS A 117 19.06 6.55 -17.03
N CYS A 118 18.14 5.96 -16.29
CA CYS A 118 17.48 4.74 -16.73
C CYS A 118 16.60 5.03 -17.96
N HIS A 119 16.73 4.20 -19.01
CA HIS A 119 16.04 4.41 -20.29
C HIS A 119 14.52 4.44 -20.16
N ASN A 120 13.94 3.56 -19.33
CA ASN A 120 12.48 3.46 -19.15
C ASN A 120 11.90 4.62 -18.34
N PHE A 121 12.74 5.42 -17.68
CA PHE A 121 12.28 6.59 -16.93
C PHE A 121 11.52 7.57 -17.82
N LYS A 122 11.92 7.68 -19.09
CA LYS A 122 11.29 8.59 -20.05
C LYS A 122 9.91 8.10 -20.52
N GLU A 123 9.68 6.79 -20.58
CA GLU A 123 8.46 6.19 -21.13
C GLU A 123 7.38 6.00 -20.06
N GLN A 124 7.76 5.73 -18.80
CA GLN A 124 6.79 5.44 -17.74
C GLN A 124 6.31 6.67 -16.96
N CYS A 125 6.98 7.82 -17.10
CA CYS A 125 6.55 9.07 -16.51
C CYS A 125 5.65 9.89 -17.46
N GLU A 126 4.91 9.28 -18.38
CA GLU A 126 4.07 10.03 -19.33
C GLU A 126 3.06 10.99 -18.66
N ASP A 127 2.60 10.67 -17.44
CA ASP A 127 1.76 11.56 -16.62
C ASP A 127 2.55 12.62 -15.83
N TYR A 128 3.82 12.34 -15.53
CA TYR A 128 4.73 13.29 -14.90
C TYR A 128 5.47 14.03 -15.98
N SER A 129 5.03 15.25 -16.27
CA SER A 129 5.58 16.23 -17.21
C SER A 129 7.11 16.22 -17.45
N TYR A 130 7.64 15.14 -18.03
CA TYR A 130 9.08 14.96 -18.24
C TYR A 130 9.61 16.04 -19.16
N GLU A 131 8.79 16.46 -20.13
CA GLU A 131 9.08 17.60 -20.99
C GLU A 131 9.08 18.93 -20.22
N GLU A 132 8.23 19.14 -19.21
CA GLU A 132 8.33 20.33 -18.35
C GLU A 132 9.60 20.25 -17.50
N TRP A 133 9.87 19.13 -16.83
CA TRP A 133 11.08 18.92 -16.03
C TRP A 133 12.36 19.15 -16.85
N LYS A 134 12.39 18.64 -18.09
CA LYS A 134 13.52 18.81 -19.00
C LYS A 134 13.76 20.27 -19.38
N ASN A 135 12.73 21.10 -19.38
CA ASN A 135 12.80 22.52 -19.71
C ASN A 135 13.10 23.43 -18.51
N LYS A 136 13.01 22.91 -17.28
CA LYS A 136 13.40 23.63 -16.05
C LYS A 136 14.88 23.99 -16.02
N ASP A 137 15.24 25.00 -15.23
CA ASP A 137 16.66 25.37 -15.03
C ASP A 137 17.42 24.31 -14.21
N GLU A 138 18.73 24.47 -14.07
CA GLU A 138 19.56 23.46 -13.38
C GLU A 138 19.24 23.32 -11.89
N ASP A 139 18.84 24.40 -11.22
CA ASP A 139 18.53 24.41 -9.80
C ASP A 139 17.15 23.78 -9.55
N GLU A 140 16.16 24.11 -10.39
CA GLU A 140 14.84 23.49 -10.37
C GLU A 140 14.93 21.98 -10.68
N LYS A 141 15.70 21.58 -11.70
CA LYS A 141 15.98 20.17 -11.99
C LYS A 141 16.65 19.46 -10.82
N LEU A 142 17.47 20.17 -10.05
CA LEU A 142 18.12 19.61 -8.88
C LEU A 142 17.08 19.32 -7.77
N ILE A 143 16.18 20.26 -7.50
CA ILE A 143 15.12 20.14 -6.49
C ILE A 143 14.14 19.03 -6.87
N ASP A 144 13.55 19.11 -8.06
CA ASP A 144 12.64 18.09 -8.57
C ASP A 144 13.31 16.72 -8.64
N GLY A 145 14.58 16.70 -9.09
CA GLY A 145 15.36 15.47 -9.16
C GLY A 145 15.65 14.86 -7.79
N GLN A 146 15.64 15.64 -6.71
CA GLN A 146 15.71 15.10 -5.35
C GLN A 146 14.37 14.51 -4.93
N GLU A 147 13.25 15.21 -5.15
CA GLU A 147 11.92 14.72 -4.79
C GLU A 147 11.59 13.42 -5.52
N LEU A 148 11.79 13.40 -6.82
CA LEU A 148 11.62 12.22 -7.66
C LEU A 148 12.53 11.06 -7.22
N PHE A 149 13.78 11.35 -6.87
CA PHE A 149 14.69 10.33 -6.33
C PHE A 149 14.16 9.73 -5.02
N ARG A 150 13.61 10.56 -4.13
CA ARG A 150 12.98 10.10 -2.88
C ARG A 150 11.79 9.21 -3.18
N ASN A 151 10.88 9.64 -4.06
CA ASN A 151 9.69 8.87 -4.41
C ASN A 151 10.07 7.50 -5.00
N LEU A 152 11.05 7.44 -5.90
CA LEU A 152 11.45 6.19 -6.54
C LEU A 152 12.06 5.15 -5.59
N ILE A 153 12.62 5.55 -4.45
CA ILE A 153 13.25 4.61 -3.50
C ILE A 153 12.48 4.48 -2.18
N SER A 154 11.44 5.30 -1.99
CA SER A 154 10.54 5.28 -0.84
C SER A 154 9.43 4.26 -1.05
N ASP A 155 8.98 3.64 0.03
CA ASP A 155 7.77 2.81 0.01
C ASP A 155 6.48 3.65 -0.06
N ASP A 156 6.55 4.95 0.23
CA ASP A 156 5.39 5.87 0.21
C ASP A 156 4.93 6.26 -1.20
N SER A 157 5.71 5.95 -2.25
CA SER A 157 5.30 6.31 -3.63
C SER A 157 4.06 5.53 -4.05
N GLU A 158 3.06 6.18 -4.63
CA GLU A 158 1.81 5.53 -5.03
C GLU A 158 1.98 4.69 -6.31
N TYR A 159 2.73 5.21 -7.29
CA TYR A 159 2.70 4.66 -8.65
C TYR A 159 4.02 4.01 -9.07
N LEU A 160 5.15 4.67 -8.80
CA LEU A 160 6.44 4.27 -9.40
C LEU A 160 7.50 3.98 -8.34
N TYR A 161 8.36 3.02 -8.62
CA TYR A 161 9.57 2.78 -7.84
C TYR A 161 10.73 2.36 -8.74
N TYR A 162 11.96 2.53 -8.26
CA TYR A 162 13.13 2.02 -8.95
C TYR A 162 13.48 0.61 -8.48
N SER A 163 13.37 -0.34 -9.40
CA SER A 163 13.74 -1.73 -9.20
C SER A 163 15.26 -1.90 -9.34
N PHE A 164 15.95 -2.03 -8.21
CA PHE A 164 17.36 -2.42 -8.16
C PHE A 164 17.62 -3.85 -8.66
N CYS A 165 16.59 -4.71 -8.68
CA CYS A 165 16.69 -6.06 -9.23
C CYS A 165 16.77 -6.05 -10.76
N ARG A 166 16.01 -5.17 -11.41
CA ARG A 166 15.90 -5.08 -12.87
C ARG A 166 16.69 -3.89 -13.46
N ASN A 167 17.16 -2.99 -12.60
CA ASN A 167 17.84 -1.74 -12.97
C ASN A 167 16.95 -0.81 -13.83
N GLU A 168 15.66 -0.80 -13.52
CA GLU A 168 14.63 -0.03 -14.22
C GLU A 168 13.59 0.58 -13.29
N VAL A 169 12.84 1.55 -13.79
CA VAL A 169 11.64 2.05 -13.12
C VAL A 169 10.52 1.04 -13.36
N CYS A 170 9.75 0.78 -12.33
CA CYS A 170 8.63 -0.15 -12.34
C CYS A 170 7.41 0.53 -11.76
N ASP A 171 6.25 0.09 -12.22
CA ASP A 171 4.95 0.51 -11.71
C ASP A 171 4.53 -0.43 -10.57
N LYS A 172 4.10 0.12 -9.43
CA LYS A 172 3.66 -0.64 -8.26
C LYS A 172 2.38 -1.43 -8.52
N GLY A 173 1.54 -1.01 -9.47
CA GLY A 173 0.33 -1.72 -9.87
C GLY A 173 0.63 -2.99 -10.67
N SER A 174 1.76 -3.03 -11.38
CA SER A 174 2.13 -4.15 -12.25
C SER A 174 3.36 -4.94 -11.78
N ASP A 175 4.09 -4.44 -10.79
CA ASP A 175 5.26 -5.10 -10.22
C ASP A 175 5.30 -4.95 -8.71
N TRP A 176 5.76 -5.99 -8.03
CA TRP A 176 5.97 -5.99 -6.59
C TRP A 176 7.29 -6.66 -6.22
N HIS A 177 7.84 -6.33 -5.06
CA HIS A 177 9.07 -6.96 -4.58
C HIS A 177 8.76 -8.07 -3.57
N CYS A 178 9.11 -9.31 -3.88
CA CYS A 178 8.90 -10.40 -2.94
C CYS A 178 9.94 -10.35 -1.80
N ALA A 179 9.50 -10.08 -0.58
CA ALA A 179 10.36 -10.00 0.61
C ALA A 179 11.12 -11.32 0.89
N GLU A 180 10.50 -12.47 0.60
CA GLU A 180 11.07 -13.80 0.84
C GLU A 180 12.03 -14.23 -0.28
N CYS A 181 11.58 -14.16 -1.54
CA CYS A 181 12.40 -14.54 -2.70
C CYS A 181 13.43 -13.47 -3.09
N ARG A 182 13.27 -12.24 -2.59
CA ARG A 182 14.24 -11.14 -2.70
C ARG A 182 14.51 -10.68 -4.13
N ARG A 183 13.44 -10.58 -4.92
CA ARG A 183 13.44 -10.18 -6.34
C ARG A 183 12.13 -9.47 -6.68
N CYS A 184 12.18 -8.54 -7.62
CA CYS A 184 10.98 -7.94 -8.19
C CYS A 184 10.27 -8.92 -9.12
N MET A 185 8.96 -9.01 -8.96
CA MET A 185 8.06 -9.94 -9.61
C MET A 185 6.93 -9.15 -10.28
N ASP A 186 6.41 -9.71 -11.36
CA ASP A 186 5.20 -9.20 -12.03
C ASP A 186 3.99 -9.44 -11.12
N TRP A 187 2.96 -8.59 -11.21
CA TRP A 187 1.72 -8.68 -10.44
C TRP A 187 1.00 -10.03 -10.57
N ARG A 188 1.21 -10.76 -11.67
CA ARG A 188 0.66 -12.11 -11.90
C ARG A 188 1.41 -13.20 -11.13
N VAL A 189 2.53 -12.86 -10.50
CA VAL A 189 3.32 -13.76 -9.68
C VAL A 189 2.96 -13.54 -8.22
N TRP A 190 2.78 -14.61 -7.46
CA TRP A 190 2.59 -14.57 -6.01
C TRP A 190 3.61 -15.45 -5.31
N HIS A 191 3.91 -15.18 -4.03
CA HIS A 191 4.81 -16.02 -3.24
C HIS A 191 4.03 -17.10 -2.50
N CYS A 192 4.37 -18.36 -2.77
CA CYS A 192 3.83 -19.48 -2.02
C CYS A 192 4.70 -19.76 -0.78
N TYR A 193 4.14 -19.54 0.41
CA TYR A 193 4.84 -19.76 1.69
C TYR A 193 5.11 -21.25 1.98
N TYR A 194 4.25 -22.16 1.52
CA TYR A 194 4.46 -23.61 1.70
C TYR A 194 5.62 -24.14 0.86
N CYS A 195 5.68 -23.73 -0.42
CA CYS A 195 6.77 -24.10 -1.31
C CYS A 195 7.99 -23.18 -1.17
N ASN A 196 7.86 -22.07 -0.43
CA ASN A 196 8.83 -21.00 -0.32
C ASN A 196 9.36 -20.53 -1.70
N LYS A 197 8.45 -20.36 -2.67
CA LYS A 197 8.78 -19.98 -4.05
C LYS A 197 7.73 -19.06 -4.66
N CYS A 198 8.19 -18.08 -5.43
CA CYS A 198 7.32 -17.29 -6.29
C CYS A 198 6.84 -18.12 -7.48
N THR A 199 5.55 -18.01 -7.78
CA THR A 199 4.85 -18.82 -8.77
C THR A 199 4.04 -17.90 -9.68
N TYR A 200 4.11 -18.13 -10.99
CA TYR A 200 3.40 -17.33 -11.98
C TYR A 200 1.98 -17.87 -12.20
N GLY A 201 1.01 -16.96 -12.32
CA GLY A 201 -0.38 -17.25 -12.66
C GLY A 201 -1.28 -17.48 -11.45
N ALA A 202 -2.59 -17.29 -11.66
CA ALA A 202 -3.64 -17.66 -10.72
C ALA A 202 -3.85 -19.19 -10.63
N SER A 203 -3.21 -19.96 -11.51
CA SER A 203 -3.29 -21.42 -11.49
C SER A 203 -2.49 -21.97 -10.32
N LEU A 204 -3.22 -22.46 -9.32
CA LEU A 204 -2.74 -23.08 -8.10
C LEU A 204 -1.94 -24.36 -8.42
N PRO A 205 -0.60 -24.35 -8.52
CA PRO A 205 0.15 -25.43 -9.17
C PRO A 205 0.86 -26.33 -8.15
N CYS A 206 0.50 -26.23 -6.88
CA CYS A 206 1.06 -27.03 -5.81
C CYS A 206 -0.09 -27.78 -5.14
N GLU A 207 0.06 -29.09 -4.96
CA GLU A 207 -0.94 -30.00 -4.34
C GLU A 207 -1.38 -29.57 -2.92
N ARG A 208 -0.70 -28.61 -2.30
CA ARG A 208 -1.01 -28.01 -0.98
C ARG A 208 -1.24 -26.50 -0.99
N CYS A 209 -1.21 -25.87 -2.17
CA CYS A 209 -1.25 -24.42 -2.31
C CYS A 209 -2.45 -23.98 -3.16
N GLY A 210 -3.36 -24.92 -3.43
CA GLY A 210 -4.66 -24.71 -4.05
C GLY A 210 -5.77 -24.32 -3.09
N ASP A 211 -5.52 -24.41 -1.79
CA ASP A 211 -6.39 -23.78 -0.81
C ASP A 211 -6.02 -22.30 -0.79
N VAL A 212 -6.79 -21.52 -1.55
CA VAL A 212 -6.79 -20.06 -1.45
C VAL A 212 -6.94 -19.73 0.03
N ASP A 213 -5.95 -19.05 0.58
CA ASP A 213 -5.73 -18.87 2.02
C ASP A 213 -6.72 -17.86 2.65
N ASP A 214 -7.95 -17.82 2.16
CA ASP A 214 -9.05 -17.06 2.79
C ASP A 214 -9.56 -17.81 4.04
N GLY A 215 -9.35 -19.14 4.11
CA GLY A 215 -9.85 -20.01 5.19
C GLY A 215 -8.92 -20.17 6.40
N LEU A 216 -7.59 -20.16 6.24
CA LEU A 216 -6.66 -20.33 7.37
C LEU A 216 -6.41 -19.03 8.14
N PHE A 217 -6.69 -17.87 7.53
CA PHE A 217 -6.81 -16.61 8.28
C PHE A 217 -7.98 -16.71 9.26
N ILE A 218 -9.11 -17.29 8.84
CA ILE A 218 -10.23 -17.58 9.72
C ILE A 218 -9.84 -18.63 10.76
N GLU A 219 -9.36 -19.83 10.44
CA GLU A 219 -9.13 -20.84 11.51
C GLU A 219 -8.13 -20.43 12.61
N LYS A 220 -7.10 -19.62 12.30
CA LYS A 220 -6.15 -19.12 13.31
C LYS A 220 -6.62 -17.85 14.02
N MET A 221 -7.47 -17.04 13.40
CA MET A 221 -8.07 -15.87 14.05
C MET A 221 -9.42 -16.15 14.69
N LEU A 222 -10.15 -17.21 14.31
CA LEU A 222 -11.49 -17.54 14.78
C LEU A 222 -11.51 -17.72 16.31
N PRO A 223 -10.53 -18.38 16.96
CA PRO A 223 -10.48 -18.40 18.42
C PRO A 223 -10.32 -16.99 19.02
N LYS A 224 -9.54 -16.12 18.38
CA LYS A 224 -9.33 -14.72 18.84
C LYS A 224 -10.56 -13.85 18.59
N ILE A 225 -11.22 -14.00 17.44
CA ILE A 225 -12.46 -13.31 17.07
C ILE A 225 -13.59 -13.76 17.99
N ILE A 226 -13.74 -15.06 18.25
CA ILE A 226 -14.70 -15.59 19.22
C ILE A 226 -14.43 -15.02 20.61
N SER A 227 -13.17 -14.94 21.06
CA SER A 227 -12.84 -14.29 22.34
C SER A 227 -13.19 -12.80 22.37
N ILE A 228 -12.90 -12.05 21.29
CA ILE A 228 -13.23 -10.62 21.21
C ILE A 228 -14.76 -10.41 21.20
N VAL A 229 -15.50 -11.19 20.41
CA VAL A 229 -16.97 -11.13 20.35
C VAL A 229 -17.56 -11.51 21.70
N TRP A 230 -17.03 -12.52 22.38
CA TRP A 230 -17.49 -12.91 23.72
C TRP A 230 -17.24 -11.81 24.76
N LEU A 231 -16.06 -11.17 24.76
CA LEU A 231 -15.76 -10.03 25.63
C LEU A 231 -16.65 -8.82 25.32
N ALA A 232 -16.91 -8.54 24.04
CA ALA A 232 -17.84 -7.49 23.62
C ALA A 232 -19.29 -7.79 24.06
N MET A 233 -19.72 -9.05 23.97
CA MET A 233 -21.03 -9.47 24.47
C MET A 233 -21.14 -9.37 25.99
N GLN A 234 -20.07 -9.66 26.74
CA GLN A 234 -20.03 -9.42 28.19
C GLN A 234 -20.12 -7.94 28.53
N ALA A 235 -19.35 -7.10 27.83
CA ALA A 235 -19.39 -5.65 28.00
C ALA A 235 -20.78 -5.07 27.66
N LEU A 236 -21.41 -5.56 26.59
CA LEU A 236 -22.77 -5.16 26.20
C LEU A 236 -23.82 -5.66 27.21
N ALA A 237 -23.69 -6.88 27.74
CA ALA A 237 -24.56 -7.37 28.80
C ALA A 237 -24.42 -6.55 30.10
N GLN A 238 -23.21 -6.09 30.42
CA GLN A 238 -22.97 -5.15 31.51
C GLN A 238 -23.49 -3.73 31.23
N CYS A 239 -23.48 -3.27 29.97
CA CYS A 239 -24.12 -2.03 29.56
C CYS A 239 -25.66 -2.11 29.59
N GLN A 240 -26.26 -3.25 29.23
CA GLN A 240 -27.72 -3.43 29.26
C GLN A 240 -28.31 -3.44 30.68
N LEU A 241 -27.50 -3.72 31.71
CA LEU A 241 -27.92 -3.52 33.10
C LEU A 241 -27.94 -2.05 33.54
N ASN A 242 -27.37 -1.13 32.75
CA ASN A 242 -27.36 0.32 33.02
C ASN A 242 -28.28 1.14 32.09
N MET A 243 -28.99 0.50 31.16
CA MET A 243 -29.93 1.16 30.24
C MET A 243 -31.37 0.66 30.44
N TYR A 244 -31.86 0.76 31.67
CA TYR A 244 -33.28 1.08 31.89
C TYR A 244 -33.38 2.59 32.05
N TYR A 245 -33.29 3.35 30.96
CA TYR A 245 -33.97 4.63 30.76
C TYR A 245 -33.68 5.12 29.34
N THR A 246 -34.72 5.70 28.73
CA THR A 246 -34.81 6.41 27.45
C THR A 246 -34.87 5.55 26.17
N HIS A 247 -36.11 5.37 25.70
CA HIS A 247 -36.51 5.17 24.31
C HIS A 247 -36.22 6.44 23.48
N ASP A 248 -35.65 6.31 22.28
CA ASP A 248 -36.33 6.63 21.00
C ASP A 248 -35.40 6.60 19.75
N ASN A 249 -35.90 5.88 18.73
CA ASN A 249 -35.87 6.08 17.27
C ASN A 249 -34.60 6.30 16.42
N HIS A 250 -34.38 5.30 15.54
CA HIS A 250 -34.18 5.33 14.06
C HIS A 250 -33.19 6.29 13.38
N TYR A 251 -32.14 5.72 12.75
CA TYR A 251 -31.88 5.60 11.29
C TYR A 251 -30.42 5.17 11.08
N TYR A 252 -30.12 4.29 10.11
CA TYR A 252 -28.92 4.28 9.23
C TYR A 252 -28.82 2.94 8.48
N GLN A 253 -28.91 2.98 7.14
CA GLN A 253 -28.60 1.87 6.25
C GLN A 253 -27.77 2.36 5.04
N HIS A 254 -26.68 1.63 4.80
CA HIS A 254 -25.90 1.38 3.57
C HIS A 254 -25.31 2.51 2.73
N ARG A 255 -23.97 2.48 2.60
CA ARG A 255 -23.23 2.65 1.35
C ARG A 255 -21.94 1.84 1.38
N TYR A 256 -21.83 0.78 0.57
CA TYR A 256 -20.56 0.32 -0.04
C TYR A 256 -20.92 -0.60 -1.22
N CYS A 257 -20.60 -0.17 -2.44
CA CYS A 257 -20.38 -1.00 -3.63
C CYS A 257 -19.93 -0.07 -4.77
N LEU A 258 -18.65 0.28 -4.78
CA LEU A 258 -17.96 0.83 -5.95
C LEU A 258 -16.59 0.18 -6.00
N LEU A 259 -16.50 -0.98 -6.64
CA LEU A 259 -15.24 -1.55 -7.10
C LEU A 259 -15.23 -1.45 -8.63
N TYR A 260 -14.16 -0.84 -9.13
CA TYR A 260 -13.86 -0.61 -10.53
C TYR A 260 -13.77 -1.95 -11.28
N TYR A 261 -14.55 -2.09 -12.35
CA TYR A 261 -14.43 -3.22 -13.29
C TYR A 261 -13.45 -2.85 -14.40
N GLN A 262 -12.27 -3.45 -14.40
CA GLN A 262 -11.45 -3.56 -15.62
C GLN A 262 -11.64 -4.99 -16.16
N LEU A 263 -12.50 -5.10 -17.18
CA LEU A 263 -12.73 -6.33 -17.92
C LEU A 263 -11.56 -6.51 -18.90
N GLU A 264 -10.82 -7.61 -18.78
CA GLU A 264 -9.91 -8.05 -19.85
C GLU A 264 -10.75 -8.48 -21.05
N ILE A 265 -10.50 -7.84 -22.20
CA ILE A 265 -11.21 -8.07 -23.45
C ILE A 265 -10.79 -9.43 -24.04
N ASN A 266 -11.79 -10.29 -24.27
CA ASN A 266 -11.83 -11.41 -25.25
C ASN A 266 -11.25 -12.79 -24.89
N GLU A 267 -11.85 -13.51 -23.93
CA GLU A 267 -11.80 -15.00 -23.92
C GLU A 267 -13.17 -15.69 -23.82
N CYS A 268 -14.26 -14.95 -23.55
CA CYS A 268 -15.62 -15.50 -23.48
C CYS A 268 -16.40 -15.28 -24.78
N ALA A 269 -17.54 -15.96 -24.96
CA ALA A 269 -18.41 -15.70 -26.11
C ALA A 269 -18.92 -14.26 -26.13
N ASP A 270 -19.35 -13.76 -27.29
CA ASP A 270 -19.80 -12.36 -27.50
C ASP A 270 -20.94 -11.91 -26.56
N ASN A 271 -21.59 -12.85 -25.87
CA ASN A 271 -22.68 -12.63 -24.92
C ASN A 271 -22.35 -13.06 -23.49
N GLU A 272 -21.07 -13.14 -23.12
CA GLU A 272 -20.60 -13.57 -21.81
C GLU A 272 -19.55 -12.61 -21.22
N TYR A 273 -19.55 -12.48 -19.89
CA TYR A 273 -18.55 -11.72 -19.14
C TYR A 273 -17.66 -12.65 -18.33
N ARG A 274 -16.35 -12.40 -18.31
CA ARG A 274 -15.41 -13.18 -17.49
C ARG A 274 -15.37 -12.63 -16.07
N TYR A 275 -15.62 -13.49 -15.09
CA TYR A 275 -15.44 -13.19 -13.67
C TYR A 275 -13.97 -13.37 -13.26
N HIS A 276 -13.56 -12.81 -12.11
CA HIS A 276 -12.17 -12.88 -11.63
C HIS A 276 -11.64 -14.31 -11.42
N ASN A 277 -12.52 -15.28 -11.21
CA ASN A 277 -12.16 -16.71 -11.11
C ASN A 277 -12.00 -17.41 -12.47
N GLY A 278 -12.12 -16.67 -13.59
CA GLY A 278 -12.00 -17.17 -14.95
C GLY A 278 -13.29 -17.74 -15.56
N GLN A 279 -14.41 -17.73 -14.84
CA GLN A 279 -15.70 -18.24 -15.32
C GLN A 279 -16.39 -17.23 -16.25
N CYS A 280 -16.91 -17.69 -17.38
CA CYS A 280 -17.74 -16.90 -18.28
C CYS A 280 -19.21 -16.96 -17.83
N ILE A 281 -19.83 -15.79 -17.62
CA ILE A 281 -21.21 -15.62 -17.17
C ILE A 281 -22.03 -15.01 -18.30
N PRO A 282 -23.11 -15.67 -18.78
CA PRO A 282 -23.96 -15.10 -19.81
C PRO A 282 -24.55 -13.74 -19.41
N MET A 283 -24.56 -12.78 -20.34
CA MET A 283 -25.01 -11.40 -20.16
C MET A 283 -26.43 -11.27 -19.61
N LYS A 284 -27.29 -12.28 -19.82
CA LYS A 284 -28.64 -12.32 -19.25
C LYS A 284 -28.67 -12.40 -17.71
N TYR A 285 -27.57 -12.80 -17.08
CA TYR A 285 -27.38 -12.86 -15.62
C TYR A 285 -26.58 -11.67 -15.07
N PHE A 286 -26.19 -10.72 -15.93
CA PHE A 286 -25.37 -9.58 -15.53
C PHE A 286 -26.20 -8.43 -14.92
N HIS A 287 -27.52 -8.49 -15.03
CA HIS A 287 -28.45 -7.45 -14.55
C HIS A 287 -29.25 -7.84 -13.30
N ASP A 288 -28.84 -8.89 -12.59
CA ASP A 288 -29.55 -9.29 -11.38
C ASP A 288 -29.34 -8.30 -10.24
N SER A 289 -30.42 -8.14 -9.46
CA SER A 289 -30.57 -7.13 -8.43
C SER A 289 -29.45 -7.22 -7.39
N SER A 290 -28.78 -6.10 -7.13
CA SER A 290 -27.78 -6.01 -6.04
C SER A 290 -28.35 -6.29 -4.65
N LEU A 291 -29.68 -6.30 -4.50
CA LEU A 291 -30.36 -6.64 -3.26
C LEU A 291 -30.54 -8.16 -3.07
N ASN A 292 -30.42 -8.96 -4.14
CA ASN A 292 -30.66 -10.40 -4.06
C ASN A 292 -29.80 -11.13 -5.12
N PRO A 293 -28.49 -11.30 -4.87
CA PRO A 293 -27.63 -12.02 -5.80
C PRO A 293 -27.98 -13.52 -5.77
N ASP A 294 -28.42 -14.06 -6.91
CA ASP A 294 -28.87 -15.46 -7.10
C ASP A 294 -27.79 -16.51 -6.76
N CYS A 295 -26.53 -16.10 -6.59
CA CYS A 295 -25.46 -16.97 -6.12
C CYS A 295 -25.73 -17.61 -4.74
N LEU A 296 -26.76 -17.15 -4.00
CA LEU A 296 -27.12 -17.69 -2.69
C LEU A 296 -28.43 -18.50 -2.65
N ASP A 297 -29.35 -18.39 -3.62
CA ASP A 297 -30.68 -19.01 -3.49
C ASP A 297 -31.00 -20.16 -4.47
N ARG A 298 -30.21 -20.31 -5.55
CA ARG A 298 -30.33 -21.40 -6.54
C ARG A 298 -31.75 -21.58 -7.10
N THR A 299 -32.55 -20.52 -7.13
CA THR A 299 -33.97 -20.61 -7.50
C THR A 299 -34.22 -20.82 -8.99
N ASP A 300 -33.22 -20.61 -9.83
CA ASP A 300 -33.29 -20.73 -11.29
C ASP A 300 -32.47 -21.90 -11.89
N GLU A 301 -31.78 -22.69 -11.06
CA GLU A 301 -31.15 -23.95 -11.50
C GLU A 301 -32.22 -25.02 -11.79
N PRO A 302 -32.24 -25.64 -12.99
CA PRO A 302 -33.15 -26.74 -13.29
C PRO A 302 -32.77 -27.97 -12.45
N ARG A 303 -33.76 -28.56 -11.76
CA ARG A 303 -33.60 -29.86 -11.06
C ARG A 303 -33.40 -31.02 -12.01
#